data_AF-A0A662SB22-F1
#
_entry.id   AF-A0A662SB22-F1
#
_cell.length_a   1.000
_cell.length_b   1.000
_cell.length_c   1.000
_cell.angle_alpha   90.00
_cell.angle_beta   90.00
_cell.angle_gamma   90.00
#
_symmetry.space_group_name_H-M   'P 1'
#
loop_
_entity.id
_entity.type
_entity.pdbx_description
1 polymer ?
#
loop_
_entity_poly.entity_id
_entity_poly.type
_entity_poly.pdbx_seq_one_letter_code
_entity_poly.pdbx_strand_id
1 'polypeptide(L)' 'MPREPIKLKKEDYERLQKLEPDIEWLAMEIARAKRAGLDVSDLEKKFEETRRMREGLLREYAPE' A
#
# COMPACT_ATOMS: atom_id res chain seq x y z
N MET A 1 23.29 6.58 -24.13
CA MET A 1 21.84 6.67 -24.40
C MET A 1 21.13 6.85 -23.07
N PRO A 2 20.21 7.80 -22.91
CA PRO A 2 19.39 7.87 -21.71
C PRO A 2 18.54 6.59 -21.62
N ARG A 3 18.47 5.99 -20.43
CA ARG A 3 17.59 4.85 -20.18
C ARG A 3 16.17 5.39 -19.97
N GLU A 4 15.19 4.77 -20.63
CA GLU A 4 13.80 5.10 -20.37
C GLU A 4 13.44 4.78 -18.91
N PRO A 5 12.62 5.62 -18.23
CA PRO A 5 12.16 5.32 -16.89
C PRO A 5 11.28 4.07 -16.89
N ILE A 6 11.50 3.18 -15.93
CA ILE A 6 10.58 2.07 -15.68
C ILE A 6 9.25 2.67 -15.20
N LYS A 7 8.13 2.18 -15.75
CA LYS A 7 6.78 2.60 -15.36
C LYS A 7 5.87 1.39 -15.17
N LEU A 8 4.83 1.57 -14.37
CA LEU A 8 3.74 0.61 -14.25
C LEU A 8 2.95 0.57 -15.55
N LYS A 9 2.42 -0.62 -15.87
CA LYS A 9 1.32 -0.71 -16.83
C LYS A 9 0.10 -0.01 -16.23
N LYS A 10 -0.72 0.60 -17.08
CA LYS A 10 -1.96 1.27 -16.64
C LYS A 10 -2.85 0.35 -15.81
N GLU A 11 -3.00 -0.91 -16.22
CA GLU A 11 -3.78 -1.93 -15.51
C GLU A 11 -3.24 -2.18 -14.09
N ASP A 12 -1.91 -2.28 -13.93
CA ASP A 12 -1.29 -2.51 -12.62
C ASP A 12 -1.41 -1.28 -11.73
N TYR A 13 -1.26 -0.08 -12.29
CA TYR A 13 -1.49 1.18 -11.59
C TYR A 13 -2.92 1.29 -11.07
N GLU A 14 -3.92 1.03 -11.91
CA GLU A 14 -5.33 1.02 -11.51
C GLU A 14 -5.63 -0.05 -10.46
N ARG A 15 -5.03 -1.23 -10.58
CA ARG A 15 -5.17 -2.29 -9.57
C ARG A 15 -4.62 -1.85 -8.22
N LEU A 16 -3.45 -1.21 -8.18
CA LEU A 16 -2.88 -0.68 -6.96
C LEU A 16 -3.77 0.43 -6.38
N GLN A 17 -4.30 1.34 -7.19
CA GLN A 17 -5.23 2.37 -6.71
C GLN A 17 -6.48 1.77 -6.07
N LYS A 18 -7.05 0.73 -6.67
CA LYS A 18 -8.26 0.04 -6.18
C LYS A 18 -8.08 -0.65 -4.82
N LEU A 19 -6.85 -0.81 -4.32
CA LEU A 19 -6.60 -1.34 -2.97
C LEU A 19 -6.83 -0.31 -1.86
N GLU A 20 -7.07 0.97 -2.17
CA GLU A 20 -7.26 2.01 -1.14
C GLU A 20 -8.34 1.65 -0.10
N PRO A 21 -9.55 1.20 -0.49
CA PRO A 21 -10.60 0.88 0.49
C PRO A 21 -10.21 -0.29 1.39
N ASP A 22 -9.49 -1.27 0.86
CA ASP A 22 -9.01 -2.43 1.63
C ASP A 22 -7.94 -1.99 2.64
N ILE A 23 -7.05 -1.06 2.26
CA ILE A 23 -6.02 -0.50 3.14
C ILE A 23 -6.67 0.30 4.27
N GLU A 24 -7.66 1.14 3.97
CA GLU A 24 -8.42 1.89 4.98
C GLU A 24 -9.12 0.94 5.97
N TRP A 25 -9.77 -0.09 5.44
CA TRP A 25 -10.44 -1.11 6.27
C TRP A 25 -9.45 -1.86 7.16
N LEU A 26 -8.31 -2.30 6.64
CA LEU A 26 -7.27 -2.99 7.41
C LEU A 26 -6.70 -2.11 8.52
N ALA A 27 -6.46 -0.82 8.26
CA ALA A 27 -6.02 0.13 9.27
C ALA A 27 -7.04 0.24 10.42
N MET A 28 -8.33 0.28 10.09
CA MET A 28 -9.41 0.31 11.08
C MET A 28 -9.47 -0.97 11.92
N GLU A 29 -9.32 -2.14 11.31
CA GLU A 29 -9.34 -3.43 12.01
C GLU A 29 -8.11 -3.62 12.92
N ILE A 30 -6.92 -3.23 12.48
CA ILE A 30 -5.71 -3.18 13.33
C ILE A 30 -5.96 -2.29 14.54
N ALA A 31 -6.55 -1.10 14.34
CA ALA A 31 -6.87 -0.20 15.44
C ALA A 31 -7.93 -0.79 16.41
N ARG A 32 -8.90 -1.55 15.92
CA ARG A 32 -9.88 -2.27 16.75
C ARG A 32 -9.23 -3.38 17.57
N ALA A 33 -8.38 -4.19 16.95
CA ALA A 33 -7.64 -5.26 17.62
C ALA A 33 -6.76 -4.70 18.75
N LYS A 34 -6.05 -3.58 18.51
CA LYS A 34 -5.29 -2.86 19.54
C LYS A 34 -6.17 -2.44 20.72
N ARG A 35 -7.34 -1.85 20.44
CA ARG A 35 -8.29 -1.44 21.50
C ARG A 35 -8.85 -2.63 22.30
N ALA A 36 -8.95 -3.80 21.68
CA ALA A 36 -9.34 -5.04 22.34
C ALA A 36 -8.21 -5.68 23.18
N GLY A 37 -7.01 -5.07 23.20
CA GLY A 37 -5.86 -5.58 23.95
C GLY A 37 -5.09 -6.71 23.26
N LEU A 38 -5.32 -6.93 21.96
CA LEU A 38 -4.55 -7.89 21.18
C LEU A 38 -3.19 -7.30 20.81
N ASP A 39 -2.12 -8.09 20.95
CA ASP A 39 -0.84 -7.73 20.39
C ASP A 39 -0.85 -7.94 18.87
N VAL A 40 -0.84 -6.83 18.15
CA VAL A 40 -0.82 -6.79 16.68
C VAL A 40 0.39 -6.02 16.16
N SER A 41 1.45 -5.91 16.96
CA SER A 41 2.64 -5.10 16.62
C SER A 41 3.30 -5.55 15.31
N ASP A 42 3.44 -6.86 15.11
CA ASP A 42 3.99 -7.42 13.88
C ASP A 42 3.08 -7.20 12.67
N LEU A 43 1.75 -7.27 12.87
CA LEU A 43 0.77 -7.05 11.82
C LEU A 43 0.76 -5.59 11.38
N GLU A 44 0.78 -4.65 12.32
CA GLU A 44 0.87 -3.21 12.04
C GLU A 44 2.15 -2.87 11.28
N LYS A 45 3.28 -3.43 11.69
CA LYS A 45 4.56 -3.20 11.01
C LYS A 45 4.51 -3.65 9.55
N LYS A 46 4.02 -4.88 9.29
CA LYS A 46 3.89 -5.42 7.92
C LYS A 46 2.90 -4.62 7.08
N PHE A 47 1.79 -4.17 7.69
CA PHE A 47 0.80 -3.33 7.04
C PHE A 47 1.41 -2.00 6.60
N GLU A 48 2.13 -1.31 7.49
CA GLU A 48 2.79 -0.04 7.19
C GLU A 48 3.88 -0.18 6.12
N GLU A 49 4.69 -1.24 6.18
CA GLU A 49 5.70 -1.54 5.15
C GLU A 49 5.04 -1.72 3.77
N THR A 50 3.95 -2.49 3.70
CA THR A 50 3.23 -2.75 2.45
C THR A 50 2.54 -1.50 1.92
N ARG A 51 1.91 -0.71 2.80
CA ARG A 51 1.26 0.56 2.46
C ARG A 51 2.25 1.54 1.84
N ARG A 52 3.41 1.74 2.48
CA ARG A 52 4.48 2.61 1.98
C ARG A 52 5.05 2.14 0.64
N MET A 53 5.20 0.83 0.46
CA MET A 53 5.65 0.26 -0.80
C MET A 53 4.69 0.59 -1.94
N ARG A 54 3.38 0.41 -1.72
CA ARG A 54 2.35 0.80 -2.70
C ARG A 54 2.38 2.29 -3.00
N GLU A 55 2.44 3.14 -1.99
CA GLU A 55 2.52 4.61 -2.16
C GLU A 55 3.75 5.00 -3.00
N GLY A 56 4.90 4.37 -2.74
CA GLY A 56 6.11 4.55 -3.54
C GLY A 56 5.93 4.13 -4.99
N LEU A 57 5.33 2.96 -5.24
CA LEU A 57 5.04 2.47 -6.60
C LEU A 57 4.12 3.42 -7.36
N LEU A 58 3.04 3.88 -6.73
CA LEU A 58 2.08 4.81 -7.35
C LEU A 58 2.72 6.18 -7.64
N ARG A 59 3.62 6.66 -6.78
CA ARG A 59 4.27 7.97 -6.95
C ARG A 59 5.38 7.96 -7.99
N GLU A 60 6.24 6.95 -7.95
CA GLU A 60 7.49 6.94 -8.71
C GLU A 60 7.36 6.29 -10.09
N TYR A 61 6.37 5.40 -10.25
CA TYR A 61 6.21 4.58 -11.45
C TYR A 61 4.84 4.79 -12.12
N ALA A 62 4.16 5.90 -11.85
CA ALA A 62 2.89 6.22 -12.51
C ALA A 62 3.04 6.20 -14.05
N PRO A 63 2.04 5.65 -14.77
CA PRO A 63 2.00 5.76 -16.23
C PRO A 63 1.84 7.23 -16.65
N GLU A 64 2.32 7.58 -17.85
CA GLU A 64 2.08 8.88 -18.49
C GLU A 64 0.61 9.07 -18.89
#